data_AF-A0ABD1DN67-F1
#
_entry.id   AF-A0ABD1DN67-F1
#
_cell.length_a   1.000
_cell.length_b   1.000
_cell.length_c   1.000
_cell.angle_alpha   90.00
_cell.angle_beta   90.00
_cell.angle_gamma   90.00
#
_symmetry.space_group_name_H-M   'P 1'
#
loop_
_entity.id
_entity.type
_entity.pdbx_description
1 polymer ?
#
loop_
_entity_poly.entity_id
_entity_poly.type
_entity_poly.pdbx_seq_one_letter_code
_entity_poly.pdbx_strand_id
1 'polypeptide(L)'
;MYRGTAKERPATAEELFHKLFSNVSRLSELIGMNGLDPDFGLNRRMIWTWAALLVAIANVAFYLWKQRSDMVELVMVVPYACFVIQALHMMIKVLANHPNYKLLHAKSKQIFDMLNETSTSRKLMAESLQFGIVLQGFLAVMYTMAFIFIISMPLFIWCISGEKILLLMYRLPAVDDNTTHGFLETLALHVALLLVSLCGFVGIDCFFLALIIPIIAFNNQLTAHLYDIKWYLLPAGQAKHLVLMLERAQNAPTLTVGKFATFNMQFYDRIMRKIYSFVMLLATFLESA
;
A
#
# COMPACT_ATOMS: atom_id res chain seq x y z
N MET A 1 -16.69 6.37 -44.67
CA MET A 1 -15.39 6.91 -44.21
C MET A 1 -15.05 6.21 -42.89
N TYR A 2 -14.40 5.05 -42.97
CA TYR A 2 -13.99 4.29 -41.78
C TYR A 2 -12.86 5.04 -41.10
N ARG A 3 -13.13 5.67 -39.95
CA ARG A 3 -12.08 6.09 -39.00
C ARG A 3 -11.49 4.82 -38.43
N GLY A 4 -10.40 4.33 -39.01
CA GLY A 4 -9.55 3.34 -38.38
C GLY A 4 -9.10 3.92 -37.05
N THR A 5 -9.57 3.33 -35.95
CA THR A 5 -8.99 3.53 -34.62
C THR A 5 -7.52 3.21 -34.75
N ALA A 6 -6.66 4.24 -34.68
CA ALA A 6 -5.23 4.08 -34.67
C ALA A 6 -4.91 3.07 -33.57
N LYS A 7 -4.42 1.89 -33.96
CA LYS A 7 -4.02 0.84 -33.03
C LYS A 7 -2.83 1.43 -32.26
N GLU A 8 -3.09 1.90 -31.04
CA GLU A 8 -2.06 2.50 -30.19
C GLU A 8 -0.87 1.55 -30.15
N ARG A 9 0.32 2.10 -30.45
CA ARG A 9 1.57 1.33 -30.39
C ARG A 9 1.66 0.74 -28.97
N PRO A 10 1.99 -0.56 -28.82
CA PRO A 10 2.18 -1.13 -27.49
C PRO A 10 3.24 -0.33 -26.75
N ALA A 11 2.91 0.10 -25.53
CA ALA A 11 3.78 0.92 -24.70
C ALA A 11 5.15 0.23 -24.52
N THR A 12 6.22 1.02 -24.58
CA THR A 12 7.57 0.47 -24.40
C THR A 12 7.81 0.07 -22.94
N ALA A 13 8.72 -0.88 -22.69
CA ALA A 13 9.05 -1.29 -21.32
C ALA A 13 9.51 -0.10 -20.46
N GLU A 14 10.20 0.87 -21.07
CA GLU A 14 10.64 2.09 -20.41
C GLU A 14 9.49 3.03 -20.04
N GLU A 15 8.51 3.22 -20.93
CA GLU A 15 7.29 3.96 -20.63
C GLU A 15 6.50 3.31 -19.49
N LEU A 16 6.41 1.98 -19.47
CA LEU A 16 5.73 1.24 -18.39
C LEU A 16 6.48 1.38 -17.06
N PHE A 17 7.80 1.28 -17.06
CA PHE A 17 8.62 1.51 -15.86
C PHE A 17 8.40 2.93 -15.31
N HIS A 18 8.48 3.94 -16.18
CA HIS A 18 8.23 5.32 -15.78
C HIS A 18 6.80 5.51 -15.24
N LYS A 19 5.79 4.91 -15.90
CA LYS A 19 4.39 4.98 -15.46
C LYS A 19 4.19 4.37 -14.07
N LEU A 20 4.86 3.25 -13.78
CA LEU A 20 4.78 2.55 -12.49
C LEU A 20 5.23 3.44 -11.31
N PHE A 21 6.34 4.18 -11.47
CA PHE A 21 6.81 5.12 -10.45
C PHE A 21 6.08 6.47 -10.49
N SER A 22 5.65 6.94 -11.67
CA SER A 22 4.85 8.16 -11.78
C SER A 22 3.51 8.05 -11.05
N ASN A 23 2.86 6.88 -11.07
CA ASN A 23 1.66 6.63 -10.27
C ASN A 23 1.92 6.84 -8.77
N VAL A 24 3.07 6.36 -8.28
CA VAL A 24 3.48 6.53 -6.88
C VAL A 24 3.70 8.02 -6.57
N SER A 25 4.50 8.70 -7.39
CA SER A 25 4.76 10.13 -7.20
C SER A 25 3.48 10.96 -7.18
N ARG A 26 2.53 10.70 -8.09
CA ARG A 26 1.23 11.40 -8.11
C ARG A 26 0.46 11.25 -6.79
N LEU A 27 0.40 10.04 -6.23
CA LEU A 27 -0.28 9.78 -4.95
C LEU A 27 0.45 10.46 -3.78
N SER A 28 1.79 10.36 -3.76
CA SER A 28 2.61 10.97 -2.71
C SER A 28 2.66 12.50 -2.78
N GLU A 29 2.53 13.10 -3.97
CA GLU A 29 2.47 14.55 -4.18
C GLU A 29 1.20 15.20 -3.60
N LEU A 30 0.08 14.46 -3.56
CA LEU A 30 -1.18 14.94 -2.97
C LEU A 30 -1.02 15.23 -1.48
N ILE A 31 -0.25 14.39 -0.78
CA ILE A 31 0.08 14.55 0.65
C ILE A 31 1.38 15.33 0.88
N GLY A 32 2.06 15.76 -0.19
CA GLY A 32 3.33 16.48 -0.14
C GLY A 32 4.54 15.62 0.27
N MET A 33 4.41 14.28 0.27
CA MET A 33 5.39 13.31 0.78
C MET A 33 6.08 12.54 -0.36
N ASN A 34 6.35 13.19 -1.50
CA ASN A 34 6.98 12.53 -2.65
C ASN A 34 8.50 12.35 -2.45
N GLY A 35 8.91 11.31 -1.72
CA GLY A 35 10.32 11.00 -1.49
C GLY A 35 11.13 10.62 -2.75
N LEU A 36 10.47 10.44 -3.90
CA LEU A 36 11.11 10.18 -5.19
C LEU A 36 11.53 11.47 -5.91
N ASP A 37 11.03 12.62 -5.48
CA ASP A 37 11.34 13.92 -6.08
C ASP A 37 12.83 14.31 -5.85
N PRO A 38 13.58 14.67 -6.91
CA PRO A 38 14.94 15.20 -6.79
C PRO A 38 15.07 16.38 -5.83
N ASP A 39 14.07 17.26 -5.76
CA ASP A 39 14.09 18.45 -4.93
C ASP A 39 13.22 18.28 -3.68
N PHE A 40 13.03 17.03 -3.24
CA PHE A 40 12.23 16.72 -2.06
C PHE A 40 12.71 17.47 -0.82
N GLY A 41 11.81 18.28 -0.26
CA GLY A 41 12.02 19.06 0.95
C GLY A 41 10.69 19.34 1.67
N LEU A 42 10.75 20.19 2.70
CA LEU A 42 9.58 20.62 3.44
C LEU A 42 8.67 21.49 2.55
N ASN A 43 7.54 20.92 2.16
CA ASN A 43 6.58 21.53 1.25
C ASN A 43 5.37 22.09 1.97
N ARG A 44 4.77 23.17 1.44
CA ARG A 44 3.53 23.78 1.99
C ARG A 44 2.37 22.78 2.06
N ARG A 45 2.31 21.81 1.13
CA ARG A 45 1.31 20.74 1.12
C ARG A 45 1.42 19.81 2.34
N MET A 46 2.63 19.63 2.89
CA MET A 46 2.85 18.79 4.07
C MET A 46 2.23 19.41 5.33
N ILE A 47 1.99 20.72 5.36
CA ILE A 47 1.40 21.40 6.53
C ILE A 47 0.03 20.79 6.85
N TRP A 48 -0.81 20.57 5.83
CA TRP A 48 -2.12 19.95 6.01
C TRP A 48 -2.02 18.49 6.47
N THR A 49 -1.08 17.73 5.90
CA THR A 49 -0.82 16.34 6.28
C THR A 49 -0.35 16.23 7.74
N TRP A 50 0.56 17.10 8.18
CA TRP A 50 1.04 17.15 9.56
C TRP A 50 -0.04 17.63 10.54
N ALA A 51 -0.84 18.63 10.14
CA ALA A 51 -1.98 19.09 10.95
C ALA A 51 -3.00 17.98 11.16
N ALA A 52 -3.37 17.26 10.09
CA ALA A 52 -4.25 16.09 10.14
C ALA A 52 -3.68 15.00 11.09
N LEU A 53 -2.39 14.70 10.97
CA LEU A 53 -1.74 13.71 11.82
C LEU A 53 -1.71 14.13 13.30
N LEU A 54 -1.41 15.40 13.60
CA LEU A 54 -1.40 15.91 14.98
C LEU A 54 -2.80 15.85 15.61
N VAL A 55 -3.84 16.21 14.85
CA VAL A 55 -5.23 16.07 15.28
C VAL A 55 -5.55 14.60 15.55
N ALA A 56 -5.17 13.69 14.67
CA ALA A 56 -5.38 12.25 14.88
C ALA A 56 -4.65 11.75 16.14
N ILE A 57 -3.37 12.09 16.33
CA ILE A 57 -2.59 11.72 17.53
C ILE A 57 -3.26 12.24 18.80
N ALA A 58 -3.65 13.52 18.84
CA ALA A 58 -4.27 14.12 20.01
C ALA A 58 -5.59 13.41 20.37
N ASN A 59 -6.42 13.11 19.37
CA ASN A 59 -7.68 12.38 19.58
C ASN A 59 -7.42 10.96 20.09
N VAL A 60 -6.58 10.18 19.41
CA VAL A 60 -6.28 8.80 19.85
C VAL A 60 -5.71 8.78 21.26
N ALA A 61 -4.77 9.68 21.59
CA ALA A 61 -4.18 9.76 22.92
C ALA A 61 -5.22 10.10 24.00
N PHE A 62 -6.11 11.05 23.72
CA PHE A 62 -7.21 11.40 24.63
C PHE A 62 -8.15 10.22 24.86
N TYR A 63 -8.52 9.48 23.82
CA TYR A 63 -9.41 8.33 23.94
C TYR A 63 -8.77 7.14 24.66
N LEU A 64 -7.51 6.83 24.34
CA LEU A 64 -6.77 5.82 25.09
C LEU A 64 -6.67 6.17 26.58
N TRP A 65 -6.50 7.46 26.90
CA TRP A 65 -6.47 7.92 28.28
C TRP A 65 -7.82 7.83 28.99
N LYS A 66 -8.90 8.27 28.32
CA LYS A 66 -10.26 8.30 28.86
C LYS A 66 -10.81 6.89 29.08
N GLN A 67 -10.60 6.00 28.10
CA GLN A 67 -11.22 4.68 28.06
C GLN A 67 -10.37 3.58 28.70
N ARG A 68 -9.27 3.93 29.36
CA ARG A 68 -8.33 2.98 30.00
C ARG A 68 -8.97 2.02 31.01
N SER A 69 -10.13 2.37 31.57
CA SER A 69 -10.84 1.55 32.55
C SER A 69 -11.80 0.54 31.92
N ASP A 70 -12.25 0.77 30.69
CA ASP A 70 -13.14 -0.13 29.97
C ASP A 70 -12.35 -0.93 28.92
N MET A 71 -12.17 -2.22 29.18
CA MET A 71 -11.37 -3.09 28.31
C MET A 71 -11.98 -3.28 26.92
N VAL A 72 -13.32 -3.24 26.78
CA VAL A 72 -14.00 -3.47 25.49
C VAL A 72 -13.77 -2.27 24.59
N GLU A 73 -14.07 -1.07 25.09
CA GLU A 73 -13.88 0.14 24.30
C GLU A 73 -12.40 0.44 24.06
N LEU A 74 -11.51 0.11 25.01
CA LEU A 74 -10.06 0.23 24.81
C LEU A 74 -9.59 -0.60 23.61
N VAL A 75 -10.03 -1.87 23.51
CA VAL A 75 -9.67 -2.76 22.39
C VAL A 75 -10.18 -2.20 21.05
N MET A 76 -11.33 -1.54 21.02
CA MET A 76 -11.86 -0.89 19.81
C MET A 76 -11.02 0.31 19.36
N VAL A 77 -10.34 1.00 20.30
CA VAL A 77 -9.48 2.17 20.00
C VAL A 77 -8.09 1.76 19.50
N VAL A 78 -7.59 0.57 19.85
CA VAL A 78 -6.23 0.11 19.52
C VAL A 78 -5.91 0.09 18.01
N PRO A 79 -6.76 -0.45 17.11
CA PRO A 79 -6.47 -0.48 15.67
C PRO A 79 -6.20 0.90 15.07
N TYR A 80 -6.94 1.91 15.52
CA TYR A 80 -6.75 3.29 15.09
C TYR A 80 -5.42 3.88 15.60
N ALA A 81 -5.01 3.54 16.81
CA ALA A 81 -3.68 3.89 17.31
C ALA A 81 -2.58 3.28 16.44
N CYS A 82 -2.75 2.02 16.02
CA CYS A 82 -1.83 1.39 15.07
C CYS A 82 -1.76 2.13 13.73
N PHE A 83 -2.89 2.56 13.17
CA PHE A 83 -2.90 3.34 11.93
C PHE A 83 -2.18 4.69 12.06
N VAL A 84 -2.38 5.39 13.18
CA VAL A 84 -1.71 6.67 13.44
C VAL A 84 -0.20 6.47 13.64
N ILE A 85 0.21 5.44 14.36
CA ILE A 85 1.63 5.08 14.53
C ILE A 85 2.26 4.72 13.18
N GLN A 86 1.56 3.95 12.33
CA GLN A 86 2.04 3.59 11.00
C GLN A 86 2.20 4.83 10.10
N ALA A 87 1.24 5.75 10.13
CA ALA A 87 1.32 7.02 9.41
C ALA A 87 2.51 7.88 9.88
N LEU A 88 2.68 8.02 11.20
CA LEU A 88 3.81 8.75 11.78
C LEU A 88 5.16 8.13 11.41
N HIS A 89 5.28 6.80 11.51
CA HIS A 89 6.48 6.07 11.12
C HIS A 89 6.81 6.29 9.65
N MET A 90 5.82 6.21 8.75
CA MET A 90 6.02 6.54 7.35
C MET A 90 6.56 7.96 7.19
N MET A 91 5.91 8.95 7.80
CA MET A 91 6.27 10.36 7.61
C MET A 91 7.71 10.63 8.04
N ILE A 92 8.10 10.12 9.21
CA ILE A 92 9.47 10.25 9.70
C ILE A 92 10.45 9.55 8.76
N LYS A 93 10.14 8.34 8.27
CA LYS A 93 11.03 7.60 7.37
C LYS A 93 11.25 8.31 6.04
N VAL A 94 10.21 8.91 5.46
CA VAL A 94 10.33 9.67 4.22
C VAL A 94 11.18 10.92 4.42
N LEU A 95 10.96 11.70 5.49
CA LEU A 95 11.77 12.90 5.76
C LEU A 95 13.23 12.56 6.08
N ALA A 96 13.46 11.62 7.00
CA ALA A 96 14.79 11.28 7.50
C ALA A 96 15.63 10.50 6.48
N ASN A 97 15.00 9.70 5.62
CA ASN A 97 15.70 8.79 4.70
C ASN A 97 15.36 9.04 3.23
N HIS A 98 14.93 10.25 2.84
CA HIS A 98 14.64 10.56 1.44
C HIS A 98 15.77 10.19 0.44
N PRO A 99 17.09 10.25 0.77
CA PRO A 99 18.12 9.82 -0.16
C PRO A 99 18.05 8.32 -0.46
N ASN A 100 17.57 7.51 0.49
CA ASN A 100 17.39 6.07 0.31
C ASN A 100 16.26 5.76 -0.69
N TYR A 101 15.21 6.58 -0.76
CA TYR A 101 14.14 6.40 -1.75
C TYR A 101 14.66 6.64 -3.17
N LYS A 102 15.49 7.67 -3.35
CA LYS A 102 16.19 7.95 -4.62
C LYS A 102 17.13 6.81 -4.99
N LEU A 103 17.93 6.33 -4.03
CA LEU A 103 18.83 5.20 -4.22
C LEU A 103 18.05 3.94 -4.63
N LEU A 104 16.91 3.70 -4.00
CA LEU A 104 16.07 2.52 -4.25
C LEU A 104 15.43 2.57 -5.64
N HIS A 105 14.96 3.74 -6.07
CA HIS A 105 14.53 3.97 -7.45
C HIS A 105 15.67 3.78 -8.45
N ALA A 106 16.86 4.34 -8.19
CA ALA A 106 18.03 4.19 -9.05
C ALA A 106 18.47 2.71 -9.16
N LYS A 107 18.43 1.95 -8.07
CA LYS A 107 18.69 0.50 -8.07
C LYS A 107 17.63 -0.26 -8.87
N SER A 108 16.36 0.10 -8.74
CA SER A 108 15.29 -0.47 -9.56
C SER A 108 15.50 -0.19 -11.05
N LYS A 109 15.92 1.04 -11.41
CA LYS A 109 16.27 1.42 -12.79
C LYS A 109 17.48 0.65 -13.30
N GLN A 110 18.52 0.46 -12.49
CA GLN A 110 19.68 -0.38 -12.84
C GLN A 110 19.26 -1.82 -13.15
N ILE A 111 18.37 -2.41 -12.34
CA ILE A 111 17.81 -3.75 -12.59
C ILE A 111 17.03 -3.77 -13.91
N PHE A 112 16.18 -2.76 -14.13
CA PHE A 112 15.45 -2.62 -15.38
C PHE A 112 16.38 -2.54 -16.59
N ASP A 113 17.45 -1.73 -16.53
CA ASP A 113 18.37 -1.54 -17.65
C ASP A 113 19.14 -2.83 -17.96
N MET A 114 19.56 -3.61 -16.95
CA MET A 114 20.16 -4.94 -17.14
C MET A 114 19.22 -5.92 -17.86
N LEU A 115 17.90 -5.82 -17.64
CA LEU A 115 16.91 -6.65 -18.35
C LEU A 115 16.64 -6.16 -19.77
N ASN A 116 16.87 -4.88 -20.03
CA ASN A 116 16.48 -4.24 -21.28
C ASN A 116 17.45 -4.54 -22.44
N GLU A 117 18.57 -5.24 -22.18
CA GLU A 117 19.62 -5.52 -23.17
C GLU A 117 19.16 -6.48 -24.30
N THR A 118 18.36 -7.50 -23.98
CA THR A 118 17.96 -8.54 -24.95
C THR A 118 16.51 -8.37 -25.42
N SER A 119 16.22 -8.66 -26.69
CA SER A 119 14.86 -8.51 -27.27
C SER A 119 13.79 -9.38 -26.57
N THR A 120 14.14 -10.60 -26.18
CA THR A 120 13.25 -11.51 -25.42
C THR A 120 12.97 -10.97 -24.02
N SER A 121 14.02 -10.52 -23.32
CA SER A 121 13.97 -9.96 -21.97
C SER A 121 13.13 -8.69 -21.89
N ARG A 122 13.18 -7.86 -22.93
CA ARG A 122 12.34 -6.66 -23.06
C ARG A 122 10.84 -6.97 -23.08
N LYS A 123 10.42 -8.04 -23.78
CA LYS A 123 9.02 -8.43 -23.85
C LYS A 123 8.53 -8.94 -22.49
N LEU A 124 9.28 -9.84 -21.87
CA LEU A 124 8.97 -10.38 -20.54
C LEU A 124 8.91 -9.27 -19.46
N MET A 125 9.83 -8.30 -19.56
CA MET A 125 9.85 -7.15 -18.67
C MET A 125 8.62 -6.25 -18.86
N ALA A 126 8.25 -5.97 -20.11
CA ALA A 126 7.05 -5.19 -20.41
C ALA A 126 5.79 -5.85 -19.85
N GLU A 127 5.63 -7.18 -20.01
CA GLU A 127 4.51 -7.94 -19.45
C GLU A 127 4.48 -7.85 -17.92
N SER A 128 5.62 -8.02 -17.26
CA SER A 128 5.74 -7.92 -15.80
C SER A 128 5.42 -6.52 -15.28
N LEU A 129 5.90 -5.47 -15.96
CA LEU A 129 5.61 -4.08 -15.62
C LEU A 129 4.14 -3.73 -15.85
N GLN A 130 3.55 -4.20 -16.94
CA GLN A 130 2.13 -4.02 -17.22
C GLN A 130 1.27 -4.70 -16.14
N PHE A 131 1.63 -5.91 -15.72
CA PHE A 131 0.99 -6.59 -14.59
C PHE A 131 1.10 -5.75 -13.30
N GLY A 132 2.27 -5.19 -13.00
CA GLY A 132 2.47 -4.28 -11.87
C GLY A 132 1.57 -3.05 -11.89
N ILE A 133 1.39 -2.42 -13.05
CA ILE A 133 0.50 -1.25 -13.21
C ILE A 133 -0.97 -1.63 -13.03
N VAL A 134 -1.39 -2.78 -13.57
CA VAL A 134 -2.75 -3.30 -13.37
C VAL A 134 -3.00 -3.57 -11.89
N LEU A 135 -2.02 -4.16 -11.19
CA LEU A 135 -2.12 -4.44 -9.75
C LEU A 135 -2.20 -3.16 -8.91
N GLN A 136 -1.42 -2.13 -9.24
CA GLN A 136 -1.54 -0.79 -8.62
C GLN A 136 -2.95 -0.21 -8.83
N GLY A 137 -3.47 -0.28 -10.06
CA GLY A 137 -4.82 0.19 -10.37
C GLY A 137 -5.91 -0.57 -9.60
N PHE A 138 -5.79 -1.90 -9.52
CA PHE A 138 -6.69 -2.74 -8.75
C PHE A 138 -6.67 -2.39 -7.26
N LEU A 139 -5.50 -2.22 -6.66
CA LEU A 139 -5.36 -1.77 -5.27
C LEU A 139 -6.02 -0.39 -5.07
N ALA A 140 -5.72 0.59 -5.93
CA ALA A 140 -6.30 1.92 -5.83
C ALA A 140 -7.84 1.89 -5.88
N VAL A 141 -8.42 1.08 -6.76
CA VAL A 141 -9.88 0.89 -6.85
C VAL A 141 -10.43 0.24 -5.59
N MET A 142 -9.83 -0.85 -5.09
CA MET A 142 -10.30 -1.52 -3.87
C MET A 142 -10.28 -0.59 -2.66
N TYR A 143 -9.17 0.12 -2.44
CA TYR A 143 -9.07 1.08 -1.35
C TYR A 143 -10.09 2.21 -1.52
N THR A 144 -10.25 2.77 -2.71
CA THR A 144 -11.23 3.85 -2.95
C THR A 144 -12.66 3.38 -2.67
N MET A 145 -13.03 2.18 -3.13
CA MET A 145 -14.35 1.59 -2.86
C MET A 145 -14.60 1.36 -1.36
N ALA A 146 -13.61 0.85 -0.64
CA ALA A 146 -13.72 0.66 0.81
C ALA A 146 -13.92 1.99 1.55
N PHE A 147 -13.21 3.05 1.15
CA PHE A 147 -13.35 4.38 1.74
C PHE A 147 -14.70 5.02 1.41
N ILE A 148 -15.20 4.88 0.17
CA ILE A 148 -16.55 5.33 -0.21
C ILE A 148 -17.59 4.62 0.66
N PHE A 149 -17.46 3.30 0.82
CA PHE A 149 -18.36 2.52 1.68
C PHE A 149 -18.35 3.03 3.13
N ILE A 150 -17.16 3.18 3.72
CA ILE A 150 -16.97 3.70 5.08
C ILE A 150 -17.65 5.07 5.23
N ILE A 151 -17.39 6.01 4.33
CA ILE A 151 -17.97 7.37 4.37
C ILE A 151 -19.49 7.34 4.20
N SER A 152 -20.00 6.48 3.30
CA SER A 152 -21.43 6.40 3.00
C SER A 152 -22.26 5.79 4.13
N MET A 153 -21.67 4.90 4.93
CA MET A 153 -22.41 4.08 5.89
C MET A 153 -23.09 4.92 7.00
N PRO A 154 -22.42 5.91 7.64
CA PRO A 154 -23.07 6.81 8.58
C PRO A 154 -24.17 7.70 7.99
N LEU A 155 -23.97 8.17 6.75
CA LEU A 155 -24.97 8.98 6.07
C LEU A 155 -26.22 8.15 5.75
N PHE A 156 -26.03 6.88 5.36
CA PHE A 156 -27.11 5.96 5.09
C PHE A 156 -27.93 5.64 6.35
N ILE A 157 -27.27 5.36 7.48
CA ILE A 157 -27.95 5.11 8.77
C ILE A 157 -28.68 6.35 9.25
N TRP A 158 -28.08 7.53 9.10
CA TRP A 158 -28.74 8.77 9.47
C TRP A 158 -30.02 9.02 8.65
N CYS A 159 -30.01 8.72 7.34
CA CYS A 159 -31.18 8.87 6.48
C CYS A 159 -32.34 7.91 6.82
N ILE A 160 -32.04 6.69 7.28
CA ILE A 160 -33.06 5.66 7.56
C ILE A 160 -33.56 5.73 9.01
N SER A 161 -32.64 5.72 9.96
CA SER A 161 -32.96 5.61 11.38
C SER A 161 -33.08 6.97 12.07
N GLY A 162 -32.56 8.04 11.45
CA GLY A 162 -32.40 9.34 12.11
C GLY A 162 -31.29 9.36 13.17
N GLU A 163 -30.65 8.22 13.42
CA GLU A 163 -29.57 8.08 14.40
C GLU A 163 -28.22 8.55 13.82
N LYS A 164 -27.47 9.27 14.66
CA LYS A 164 -26.17 9.85 14.30
C LYS A 164 -25.05 8.96 14.80
N ILE A 165 -24.44 8.21 13.89
CA ILE A 165 -23.26 7.38 14.17
C ILE A 165 -22.00 8.01 13.56
N LEU A 166 -20.88 7.94 14.27
CA LEU A 166 -19.61 8.53 13.81
C LEU A 166 -18.78 7.51 13.00
N LEU A 167 -18.08 7.98 11.97
CA LEU A 167 -17.17 7.16 11.12
C LEU A 167 -16.03 6.51 11.90
N LEU A 168 -15.46 7.30 12.80
CA LEU A 168 -14.40 6.93 13.72
C LEU A 168 -15.00 7.03 15.11
N MET A 169 -14.62 6.14 16.03
CA MET A 169 -15.14 6.13 17.41
C MET A 169 -14.80 7.38 18.24
N TYR A 170 -14.11 8.35 17.63
CA TYR A 170 -13.66 9.58 18.27
C TYR A 170 -14.70 10.70 18.14
N ARG A 171 -15.32 11.05 19.25
CA ARG A 171 -16.08 12.30 19.46
C ARG A 171 -15.11 13.46 19.74
N LEU A 172 -15.25 14.58 19.02
CA LEU A 172 -14.44 15.78 19.29
C LEU A 172 -14.77 16.32 20.69
N PRO A 173 -13.78 16.53 21.58
CA PRO A 173 -14.06 16.89 22.98
C PRO A 173 -14.72 18.27 23.17
N ALA A 174 -14.70 19.13 22.14
CA ALA A 174 -15.29 20.46 22.16
C ALA A 174 -16.62 20.57 21.39
N VAL A 175 -17.09 19.48 20.77
CA VAL A 175 -18.23 19.50 19.84
C VAL A 175 -19.33 18.56 20.36
N ASP A 176 -20.55 19.07 20.48
CA ASP A 176 -21.70 18.26 20.88
C ASP A 176 -22.31 17.56 19.66
N ASP A 177 -22.02 16.26 19.52
CA ASP A 177 -22.52 15.44 18.40
C ASP A 177 -24.04 15.21 18.43
N ASN A 178 -24.71 15.52 19.54
CA ASN A 178 -26.17 15.44 19.60
C ASN A 178 -26.81 16.53 18.72
N THR A 179 -26.11 17.67 18.55
CA THR A 179 -26.52 18.74 17.64
C THR A 179 -26.22 18.35 16.18
N THR A 180 -27.04 18.82 15.22
CA THR A 180 -26.81 18.50 13.80
C THR A 180 -25.56 19.16 13.26
N HIS A 181 -25.24 20.36 13.75
CA HIS A 181 -24.02 21.06 13.38
C HIS A 181 -22.77 20.34 13.89
N GLY A 182 -22.75 19.94 15.17
CA GLY A 182 -21.60 19.25 15.73
C GLY A 182 -21.32 17.90 15.06
N PHE A 183 -22.37 17.14 14.73
CA PHE A 183 -22.24 15.91 13.95
C PHE A 183 -21.59 16.14 12.57
N LEU A 184 -22.06 17.15 11.82
CA LEU A 184 -21.52 17.45 10.48
C LEU A 184 -20.07 17.94 10.53
N GLU A 185 -19.71 18.73 11.54
CA GLU A 185 -18.34 19.19 11.77
C GLU A 185 -17.39 18.03 12.07
N THR A 186 -17.78 17.15 13.00
CA THR A 186 -17.01 15.93 13.34
C THR A 186 -16.89 15.00 12.12
N LEU A 187 -17.97 14.86 11.34
CA LEU A 187 -17.98 14.06 10.11
C LEU A 187 -17.03 14.63 9.04
N ALA A 188 -17.04 15.95 8.83
CA ALA A 188 -16.17 16.61 7.88
C ALA A 188 -14.68 16.42 8.24
N LEU A 189 -14.35 16.52 9.52
CA LEU A 189 -12.99 16.27 10.02
C LEU A 189 -12.56 14.82 9.79
N HIS A 190 -13.44 13.85 10.08
CA HIS A 190 -13.16 12.44 9.83
C HIS A 190 -12.93 12.15 8.33
N VAL A 191 -13.73 12.74 7.44
CA VAL A 191 -13.52 12.62 5.99
C VAL A 191 -12.17 13.21 5.57
N ALA A 192 -11.80 14.38 6.11
CA ALA A 192 -10.50 15.00 5.82
C ALA A 192 -9.31 14.12 6.26
N LEU A 193 -9.38 13.52 7.46
CA LEU A 193 -8.36 12.57 7.93
C LEU A 193 -8.27 11.33 7.03
N LEU A 194 -9.42 10.75 6.67
CA LEU A 194 -9.49 9.57 5.82
C LEU A 194 -8.91 9.83 4.41
N LEU A 195 -9.13 11.01 3.82
CA LEU A 195 -8.57 11.34 2.51
C LEU A 195 -7.03 11.38 2.52
N VAL A 196 -6.44 11.93 3.58
CA VAL A 196 -4.98 11.92 3.78
C VAL A 196 -4.47 10.49 3.95
N SER A 197 -5.17 9.69 4.77
CA SER A 197 -4.84 8.28 4.99
C SER A 197 -4.92 7.46 3.70
N LEU A 198 -5.95 7.64 2.87
CA LEU A 198 -6.13 6.92 1.60
C LEU A 198 -4.92 7.11 0.68
N CYS A 199 -4.51 8.36 0.45
CA CYS A 199 -3.36 8.65 -0.41
C CYS A 199 -2.06 8.07 0.16
N GLY A 200 -1.88 8.12 1.49
CA GLY A 200 -0.71 7.55 2.16
C GLY A 200 -0.61 6.04 2.03
N PHE A 201 -1.69 5.31 2.36
CA PHE A 201 -1.69 3.85 2.32
C PHE A 201 -1.57 3.30 0.90
N VAL A 202 -2.37 3.82 -0.04
CA VAL A 202 -2.29 3.40 -1.46
C VAL A 202 -0.91 3.75 -2.03
N GLY A 203 -0.36 4.91 -1.67
CA GLY A 203 0.97 5.35 -2.10
C GLY A 203 2.09 4.40 -1.67
N ILE A 204 2.10 3.98 -0.40
CA ILE A 204 3.11 3.02 0.11
C ILE A 204 3.01 1.69 -0.63
N ASP A 205 1.81 1.12 -0.73
CA ASP A 205 1.62 -0.20 -1.33
C ASP A 205 1.99 -0.16 -2.83
N CYS A 206 1.63 0.93 -3.52
CA CYS A 206 2.05 1.15 -4.91
C CYS A 206 3.56 1.32 -5.04
N PHE A 207 4.22 2.01 -4.10
CA PHE A 207 5.67 2.18 -4.09
C PHE A 207 6.37 0.83 -3.91
N PHE A 208 5.89 0.03 -2.96
CA PHE A 208 6.39 -1.30 -2.69
C PHE A 208 6.28 -2.20 -3.93
N LEU A 209 5.13 -2.22 -4.60
CA LEU A 209 4.96 -2.93 -5.86
C LEU A 209 5.89 -2.42 -6.96
N ALA A 210 6.06 -1.09 -7.07
CA ALA A 210 6.93 -0.49 -8.07
C ALA A 210 8.39 -0.96 -7.97
N LEU A 211 8.84 -1.24 -6.75
CA LEU A 211 10.19 -1.77 -6.49
C LEU A 211 10.30 -3.28 -6.74
N ILE A 212 9.28 -4.04 -6.36
CA ILE A 212 9.31 -5.49 -6.40
C ILE A 212 9.14 -6.05 -7.81
N ILE A 213 8.30 -5.42 -8.63
CA ILE A 213 7.99 -5.93 -9.97
C ILE A 213 9.25 -6.10 -10.85
N PRO A 214 10.17 -5.11 -10.94
CA PRO A 214 11.44 -5.27 -11.66
C PRO A 214 12.33 -6.39 -11.10
N ILE A 215 12.32 -6.59 -9.78
CA ILE A 215 13.11 -7.62 -9.10
C ILE A 215 12.56 -9.02 -9.44
N ILE A 216 11.24 -9.19 -9.42
CA ILE A 216 10.58 -10.45 -9.79
C ILE A 216 10.89 -10.78 -11.26
N ALA A 217 10.78 -9.79 -12.14
CA ALA A 217 11.09 -9.96 -13.56
C ALA A 217 12.55 -10.41 -13.76
N PHE A 218 13.50 -9.75 -13.06
CA PHE A 218 14.92 -10.13 -13.08
C PHE A 218 15.12 -11.57 -12.62
N ASN A 219 14.51 -11.94 -11.50
CA ASN A 219 14.69 -13.28 -10.94
C ASN A 219 14.12 -14.38 -11.85
N ASN A 220 12.95 -14.14 -12.44
CA ASN A 220 12.33 -15.07 -13.39
C ASN A 220 13.23 -15.27 -14.62
N GLN A 221 13.80 -14.19 -15.14
CA GLN A 221 14.69 -14.25 -16.29
C GLN A 221 16.03 -14.93 -15.95
N LEU A 222 16.62 -14.61 -14.80
CA LEU A 222 17.82 -15.27 -14.32
C LEU A 222 17.59 -16.78 -14.20
N THR A 223 16.46 -17.19 -13.63
CA THR A 223 16.07 -18.61 -13.52
C THR A 223 15.99 -19.26 -14.89
N ALA A 224 15.34 -18.62 -15.87
CA ALA A 224 15.24 -19.12 -17.23
C ALA A 224 16.62 -19.28 -17.91
N HIS A 225 17.52 -18.32 -17.76
CA HIS A 225 18.89 -18.41 -18.29
C HIS A 225 19.71 -19.50 -17.63
N LEU A 226 19.59 -19.68 -16.31
CA LEU A 226 20.29 -20.75 -15.59
C LEU A 226 19.83 -22.13 -16.05
N TYR A 227 18.55 -22.28 -16.39
CA TYR A 227 17.99 -23.51 -16.95
C TYR A 227 18.50 -23.84 -18.36
N ASP A 228 18.78 -22.82 -19.18
CA ASP A 228 19.25 -23.00 -20.56
C ASP A 228 20.75 -23.36 -20.65
N ILE A 229 21.50 -23.20 -19.54
CA ILE A 229 22.91 -23.59 -19.49
C ILE A 229 23.03 -25.12 -19.61
N LYS A 230 23.81 -25.58 -20.59
CA LYS A 230 24.15 -27.00 -20.82
C LYS A 230 25.07 -27.52 -19.71
N TRP A 231 24.50 -27.76 -18.53
CA TRP A 231 25.20 -28.13 -17.29
C TRP A 231 26.16 -29.32 -17.44
N TYR A 232 25.84 -30.27 -18.32
CA TYR A 232 26.64 -31.46 -18.59
C TYR A 232 27.93 -31.18 -19.38
N LEU A 233 28.08 -29.98 -19.96
CA LEU A 233 29.30 -29.54 -20.62
C LEU A 233 30.24 -28.77 -19.68
N LEU A 234 29.78 -28.43 -18.46
CA LEU A 234 30.60 -27.68 -17.50
C LEU A 234 31.50 -28.62 -16.67
N PRO A 235 32.70 -28.16 -16.29
CA PRO A 235 33.50 -28.82 -15.25
C PRO A 235 32.70 -28.99 -13.94
N ALA A 236 32.97 -30.07 -13.21
CA ALA A 236 32.22 -30.43 -11.99
C ALA A 236 32.17 -29.31 -10.93
N GLY A 237 33.20 -28.45 -10.85
CA GLY A 237 33.19 -27.28 -9.97
C GLY A 237 32.16 -26.24 -10.39
N GLN A 238 32.11 -25.89 -11.68
CA GLN A 238 31.17 -24.90 -12.22
C GLN A 238 29.73 -25.41 -12.23
N ALA A 239 29.51 -26.69 -12.50
CA ALA A 239 28.19 -27.32 -12.42
C ALA A 239 27.59 -27.21 -11.00
N LYS A 240 28.42 -27.37 -9.94
CA LYS A 240 27.98 -27.16 -8.55
C LYS A 240 27.57 -25.71 -8.27
N HIS A 241 28.33 -24.74 -8.79
CA HIS A 241 27.97 -23.33 -8.67
C HIS A 241 26.64 -23.02 -9.38
N LEU A 242 26.40 -23.60 -10.56
CA LEU A 242 25.16 -23.44 -11.30
C LEU A 242 23.95 -23.95 -10.51
N VAL A 243 24.06 -25.14 -9.90
CA VAL A 243 23.00 -25.70 -9.04
C VAL A 243 22.70 -24.77 -7.87
N LEU A 244 23.72 -24.23 -7.21
CA LEU A 244 23.54 -23.30 -6.09
C LEU A 244 22.90 -21.97 -6.54
N MET A 245 23.28 -21.44 -7.71
CA MET A 245 22.65 -20.25 -8.28
C MET A 245 21.19 -20.51 -8.64
N LEU A 246 20.87 -21.68 -9.21
CA LEU A 246 19.51 -22.07 -9.57
C LEU A 246 18.63 -22.26 -8.32
N GLU A 247 19.16 -22.94 -7.30
CA GLU A 247 18.49 -23.09 -6.00
C GLU A 247 18.18 -21.73 -5.39
N ARG A 248 19.11 -20.78 -5.45
CA ARG A 248 18.91 -19.42 -4.92
C ARG A 248 17.93 -18.57 -5.74
N ALA A 249 17.91 -18.73 -7.06
CA ALA A 249 16.97 -18.02 -7.93
C ALA A 249 15.54 -18.55 -7.78
N GLN A 250 15.38 -19.87 -7.64
CA GLN A 250 14.09 -20.52 -7.40
C GLN A 250 13.55 -20.28 -5.99
N ASN A 251 14.44 -20.32 -5.00
CA ASN A 251 14.15 -19.94 -3.62
C ASN A 251 14.49 -18.47 -3.37
N ALA A 252 14.27 -17.60 -4.36
CA ALA A 252 14.37 -16.17 -4.16
C ALA A 252 13.46 -15.76 -3.00
N PRO A 253 13.86 -14.75 -2.21
CA PRO A 253 13.18 -14.41 -0.97
C PRO A 253 11.69 -14.22 -1.23
N THR A 254 10.91 -15.24 -0.87
CA THR A 254 9.46 -15.15 -0.82
C THR A 254 9.17 -14.04 0.16
N LEU A 255 8.41 -13.05 -0.29
CA LEU A 255 8.11 -11.86 0.49
C LEU A 255 7.57 -12.30 1.86
N THR A 256 8.30 -12.12 2.96
CA THR A 256 7.83 -12.58 4.28
C THR A 256 7.31 -11.41 5.09
N VAL A 257 6.15 -11.56 5.73
CA VAL A 257 5.65 -10.59 6.71
C VAL A 257 6.47 -10.74 7.99
N GLY A 258 7.44 -9.84 8.19
CA GLY A 258 8.24 -9.76 9.42
C GLY A 258 9.02 -11.02 9.79
N LYS A 259 9.32 -11.91 8.82
CA LYS A 259 9.89 -13.27 9.03
C LYS A 259 8.94 -14.30 9.68
N PHE A 260 7.69 -13.95 9.96
CA PHE A 260 6.71 -14.86 10.60
C PHE A 260 5.94 -15.71 9.60
N ALA A 261 5.75 -15.24 8.37
CA ALA A 261 5.03 -15.97 7.34
C ALA A 261 5.42 -15.52 5.93
N THR A 262 5.42 -16.45 4.97
CA THR A 262 5.58 -16.18 3.55
C THR A 262 4.28 -15.61 2.97
N PHE A 263 4.38 -14.50 2.25
CA PHE A 263 3.28 -13.83 1.55
C PHE A 263 3.01 -14.61 0.27
N ASN A 264 2.19 -15.65 0.39
CA ASN A 264 1.70 -16.46 -0.70
C ASN A 264 0.16 -16.56 -0.65
N MET A 265 -0.46 -17.16 -1.68
CA MET A 265 -1.92 -17.29 -1.74
C MET A 265 -2.49 -18.07 -0.53
N GLN A 266 -1.74 -19.02 0.02
CA GLN A 266 -2.13 -19.78 1.21
C GLN A 266 -2.10 -18.94 2.49
N PHE A 267 -1.24 -17.92 2.55
CA PHE A 267 -1.19 -16.97 3.66
C PHE A 267 -2.36 -15.99 3.59
N TYR A 268 -2.73 -15.54 2.40
CA TYR A 268 -3.96 -14.77 2.17
C TYR A 268 -5.19 -15.53 2.66
N ASP A 269 -5.36 -16.80 2.24
CA ASP A 269 -6.48 -17.64 2.70
C ASP A 269 -6.50 -17.80 4.23
N ARG A 270 -5.33 -17.99 4.86
CA ARG A 270 -5.20 -18.05 6.33
C ARG A 270 -5.62 -16.75 7.02
N ILE A 271 -5.21 -15.60 6.50
CA ILE A 271 -5.62 -14.29 7.03
C ILE A 271 -7.13 -14.13 6.90
N MET A 272 -7.70 -14.39 5.72
CA MET A 272 -9.14 -14.21 5.47
C MET A 272 -9.99 -15.09 6.40
N ARG A 273 -9.59 -16.35 6.60
CA ARG A 273 -10.26 -17.24 7.57
C ARG A 273 -10.16 -16.71 9.00
N LYS A 274 -8.99 -16.19 9.41
CA LYS A 274 -8.79 -15.65 10.76
C LYS A 274 -9.63 -14.40 11.00
N ILE A 275 -9.69 -13.48 10.04
CA ILE A 275 -10.56 -12.30 10.10
C ILE A 275 -12.02 -12.73 10.19
N TYR A 276 -12.46 -13.66 9.32
CA TYR A 276 -13.83 -14.17 9.34
C TYR A 276 -14.18 -14.82 10.68
N SER A 277 -13.33 -15.71 11.20
CA SER A 277 -13.54 -16.35 12.50
C SER A 277 -13.59 -15.34 13.65
N PHE A 278 -12.75 -14.30 13.62
CA PHE A 278 -12.78 -13.23 14.62
C PHE A 278 -14.07 -12.41 14.53
N VAL A 279 -14.50 -12.02 13.33
CA VAL A 279 -15.75 -11.29 13.11
C VAL A 279 -16.96 -12.13 13.52
N MET A 280 -16.99 -13.41 13.15
CA MET A 280 -18.06 -14.33 13.55
C MET A 280 -18.14 -14.48 15.06
N LEU A 281 -17.00 -14.65 15.73
CA LEU A 281 -16.94 -14.70 17.20
C LEU A 281 -17.48 -13.41 17.82
N LEU A 282 -17.07 -12.25 17.30
CA LEU A 282 -17.52 -10.95 17.79
C LEU A 282 -19.03 -10.74 17.58
N ALA A 283 -19.55 -11.16 16.42
CA ALA A 283 -20.98 -11.14 16.13
C ALA A 283 -21.77 -12.05 17.08
N THR A 284 -21.26 -13.24 17.40
CA THR A 284 -21.93 -14.14 18.35
C THR A 284 -21.95 -13.57 19.76
N PHE A 285 -20.87 -12.90 20.17
CA PHE A 285 -20.82 -12.20 21.46
C PHE A 285 -21.81 -11.04 21.53
N LEU A 286 -21.94 -10.25 20.47
CA LEU A 286 -22.89 -9.14 20.38
C LEU A 286 -24.35 -9.59 20.34
N GLU A 287 -24.67 -10.74 19.74
CA GLU A 287 -26.02 -11.33 19.78
C GLU A 287 -26.37 -11.93 21.15
N SER A 288 -25.37 -12.21 21.99
CA SER A 288 -25.54 -12.82 23.31
C SER A 288 -25.57 -11.83 24.48
N ALA A 289 -25.43 -10.53 24.22
CA ALA A 289 -25.49 -9.43 25.19
C ALA A 289 -26.83 -8.67 25.06
#